data_AF-A0AAN6KPS0-F1
#
_entry.id   AF-A0AAN6KPS0-F1
#
_cell.length_a   1.000
_cell.length_b   1.000
_cell.length_c   1.000
_cell.angle_alpha   90.00
_cell.angle_beta   90.00
_cell.angle_gamma   90.00
#
_symmetry.space_group_name_H-M   'P 1'
#
loop_
_entity.id
_entity.type
_entity.pdbx_description
1 polymer ?
#
loop_
_entity_poly.entity_id
_entity_poly.type
_entity_poly.pdbx_seq_one_letter_code
_entity_poly.pdbx_strand_id
1 'polypeptide(L)'
;MAEIQCPFCDICSTEPFVVHAHIEEDHAESPTTFNVDAAPAKHLSQLSRPQRTAHPAAEDEEPWTKCTRPRCGEYVLISDIDEHLEMHASLDISDTALATNHARSPKESKSTAARQAKVKESQKSRPDPHKRKTGRTLLEYFSGVSYHGQLPPQQSKPVAAALPLGRLGKRELGPHAFEKQMPDNVRRHLLNDALPHQINRLDGNGKLAPETVVDNETSGIIPMLARLCTEDEDVDTTYLCHPSVKHVNKLRCDGNFCGYWNVQMMLSYLQASGALPGMRQTPNILQIQDTIEQAWSNDILPHGRQETGGIRGTRKWIGTSEAAAYFTQLGNELAAVALLDHIEVYFISGLEKVDQRGTSHVTQLAPIYFQRLGHSMTIVGLQRNRDGSRELLVFDPSFETSAAMRTLLSGKRSRAQLENLLKPYRRSDQSLARWEEFETVVPRSAGVA
;
A
#
# COMPACT_ATOMS: atom_id res chain seq x y z
N MET A 1 -32.58 39.12 17.87
CA MET A 1 -31.91 38.97 16.56
C MET A 1 -33.00 39.07 15.52
N ALA A 2 -32.79 39.78 14.41
CA ALA A 2 -33.84 39.97 13.41
C ALA A 2 -34.10 38.62 12.71
N GLU A 3 -35.36 38.18 12.66
CA GLU A 3 -35.75 37.00 11.90
C GLU A 3 -35.59 37.27 10.41
N ILE A 4 -34.97 36.32 9.71
CA ILE A 4 -34.73 36.37 8.28
C ILE A 4 -35.79 35.47 7.64
N GLN A 5 -36.61 36.05 6.78
CA GLN A 5 -37.66 35.35 6.04
C GLN A 5 -37.15 34.94 4.66
N CYS A 6 -37.46 33.71 4.25
CA CYS A 6 -37.24 33.25 2.89
C CYS A 6 -38.02 34.14 1.90
N PRO A 7 -37.42 34.65 0.82
CA PRO A 7 -38.11 35.53 -0.12
C PRO A 7 -39.10 34.80 -1.04
N PHE A 8 -39.15 33.47 -1.00
CA PHE A 8 -39.99 32.64 -1.88
C PHE A 8 -41.15 31.94 -1.13
N CYS A 9 -41.14 31.91 0.21
CA CYS A 9 -42.23 31.36 1.02
C CYS A 9 -42.19 31.87 2.49
N ASP A 10 -43.13 31.43 3.33
CA ASP A 10 -43.31 31.94 4.70
C ASP A 10 -42.38 31.32 5.77
N ILE A 11 -41.23 30.75 5.37
CA ILE A 11 -40.27 30.18 6.33
C ILE A 11 -39.37 31.30 6.87
N CYS A 12 -39.38 31.47 8.19
CA CYS A 12 -38.53 32.42 8.91
C CYS A 12 -37.59 31.70 9.87
N SER A 13 -36.35 32.18 9.97
CA SER A 13 -35.41 31.72 10.98
C SER A 13 -34.52 32.87 11.45
N THR A 14 -34.07 32.83 12.69
CA THR A 14 -33.05 33.76 13.21
C THR A 14 -31.64 33.42 12.71
N GLU A 15 -31.45 32.22 12.15
CA GLU A 15 -30.17 31.70 11.66
C GLU A 15 -30.10 31.79 10.12
N PRO A 16 -29.21 32.63 9.55
CA PRO A 16 -29.13 32.87 8.10
C PRO A 16 -28.85 31.60 7.29
N PHE A 17 -28.07 30.68 7.85
CA PHE A 17 -27.70 29.43 7.19
C PHE A 17 -28.91 28.51 6.94
N VAL A 18 -29.89 28.53 7.86
CA VAL A 18 -31.11 27.71 7.73
C VAL A 18 -31.98 28.20 6.59
N VAL A 19 -32.11 29.53 6.43
CA VAL A 19 -32.87 30.13 5.33
C VAL A 19 -32.15 29.88 4.00
N HIS A 20 -30.81 29.92 3.98
CA HIS A 20 -30.02 29.67 2.78
C HIS A 20 -30.13 28.22 2.30
N ALA A 21 -29.97 27.24 3.21
CA ALA A 21 -30.13 25.83 2.87
C ALA A 21 -31.55 25.52 2.37
N HIS A 22 -32.58 26.10 3.00
CA HIS A 22 -33.96 25.99 2.53
C HIS A 22 -34.15 26.57 1.12
N ILE A 23 -33.52 27.70 0.78
CA ILE A 23 -33.59 28.28 -0.57
C ILE A 23 -32.94 27.36 -1.60
N GLU A 24 -31.80 26.76 -1.27
CA GLU A 24 -31.07 25.84 -2.18
C GLU A 24 -31.81 24.51 -2.39
N GLU A 25 -32.48 23.99 -1.36
CA GLU A 25 -33.20 22.72 -1.43
C GLU A 25 -34.59 22.85 -2.05
N ASP A 26 -35.36 23.89 -1.68
CA ASP A 26 -36.79 23.98 -2.01
C ASP A 26 -37.11 24.98 -3.13
N HIS A 27 -36.20 25.91 -3.48
CA HIS A 27 -36.47 27.00 -4.43
C HIS A 27 -35.47 27.10 -5.58
N ALA A 28 -34.51 26.18 -5.68
CA ALA A 28 -33.58 26.11 -6.82
C ALA A 28 -34.28 25.48 -8.05
N GLU A 29 -34.85 26.31 -8.94
CA GLU A 29 -35.53 25.84 -10.16
C GLU A 29 -34.74 25.99 -11.47
N SER A 30 -34.98 25.05 -12.38
CA SER A 30 -35.07 25.28 -13.83
C SER A 30 -36.04 24.25 -14.45
N PRO A 31 -36.80 24.59 -15.51
CA PRO A 31 -38.07 25.31 -15.40
C PRO A 31 -39.32 24.47 -15.75
N THR A 32 -40.43 24.81 -15.09
CA THR A 32 -41.85 24.77 -15.53
C THR A 32 -42.52 23.43 -15.91
N THR A 33 -43.54 23.02 -15.15
CA THR A 33 -44.98 23.09 -15.55
C THR A 33 -45.96 22.69 -14.42
N PHE A 34 -46.71 23.71 -13.95
CA PHE A 34 -48.07 23.81 -13.35
C PHE A 34 -48.82 22.64 -12.66
N ASN A 35 -49.25 22.94 -11.41
CA ASN A 35 -50.54 22.72 -10.67
C ASN A 35 -51.17 21.30 -10.65
N VAL A 36 -51.72 20.77 -9.53
CA VAL A 36 -52.77 21.30 -8.62
C VAL A 36 -52.77 20.53 -7.26
N ASP A 37 -53.00 21.28 -6.16
CA ASP A 37 -53.57 21.00 -4.82
C ASP A 37 -53.68 19.58 -4.23
N ALA A 38 -53.20 19.41 -2.98
CA ALA A 38 -53.99 19.18 -1.75
C ALA A 38 -53.21 18.41 -0.66
N ALA A 39 -53.08 19.04 0.52
CA ALA A 39 -52.49 18.46 1.74
C ALA A 39 -53.54 17.65 2.56
N PRO A 40 -53.25 17.17 3.78
CA PRO A 40 -52.30 16.10 4.15
C PRO A 40 -52.95 15.05 5.10
N ALA A 41 -52.48 13.80 5.10
CA ALA A 41 -52.81 12.86 6.20
C ALA A 41 -51.74 11.79 6.45
N LYS A 42 -51.22 11.85 7.67
CA LYS A 42 -50.46 10.88 8.45
C LYS A 42 -50.91 9.42 8.19
N HIS A 43 -49.98 8.48 8.03
CA HIS A 43 -49.57 7.56 9.10
C HIS A 43 -48.46 6.61 8.65
N LEU A 44 -47.67 6.20 9.63
CA LEU A 44 -46.57 5.26 9.57
C LEU A 44 -46.89 3.92 8.86
N SER A 45 -45.78 3.31 8.43
CA SER A 45 -45.47 1.88 8.32
C SER A 45 -45.84 1.12 7.04
N GLN A 46 -44.75 0.73 6.37
CA GLN A 46 -44.55 -0.48 5.58
C GLN A 46 -45.26 -0.54 4.23
N LEU A 47 -44.46 -0.50 3.15
CA LEU A 47 -44.35 -1.55 2.11
C LEU A 47 -43.56 -1.00 0.90
N SER A 48 -42.42 -1.63 0.64
CA SER A 48 -41.85 -2.01 -0.66
C SER A 48 -42.15 -1.19 -1.93
N ARG A 49 -41.03 -0.84 -2.62
CA ARG A 49 -40.80 -0.67 -4.09
C ARG A 49 -41.04 0.74 -4.71
N PRO A 50 -40.43 1.12 -5.86
CA PRO A 50 -39.28 0.56 -6.59
C PRO A 50 -38.10 1.55 -6.75
N GLN A 51 -36.92 1.01 -7.06
CA GLN A 51 -35.74 1.75 -7.54
C GLN A 51 -36.12 2.76 -8.63
N ARG A 52 -35.83 4.03 -8.35
CA ARG A 52 -35.61 5.02 -9.42
C ARG A 52 -34.31 4.65 -10.11
N THR A 53 -34.41 4.49 -11.42
CA THR A 53 -33.32 4.26 -12.36
C THR A 53 -32.19 5.23 -12.10
N ALA A 54 -31.01 4.70 -11.74
CA ALA A 54 -29.78 5.47 -11.67
C ALA A 54 -29.46 6.03 -13.06
N HIS A 55 -29.29 7.34 -13.15
CA HIS A 55 -28.69 7.98 -14.31
C HIS A 55 -27.25 7.44 -14.49
N PRO A 56 -26.79 7.27 -15.74
CA PRO A 56 -25.49 6.67 -16.02
C PRO A 56 -24.38 7.51 -15.41
N ALA A 57 -23.46 6.84 -14.71
CA ALA A 57 -22.24 7.42 -14.17
C ALA A 57 -21.53 8.21 -15.29
N ALA A 58 -21.28 9.48 -15.01
CA ALA A 58 -20.40 10.31 -15.83
C ALA A 58 -19.07 9.60 -16.02
N GLU A 59 -18.52 9.76 -17.22
CA GLU A 59 -17.41 9.03 -17.80
C GLU A 59 -16.25 8.82 -16.82
N ASP A 60 -15.93 7.55 -16.55
CA ASP A 60 -14.81 7.08 -15.73
C ASP A 60 -13.48 7.68 -16.24
N GLU A 61 -13.02 8.79 -15.67
CA GLU A 61 -11.59 9.07 -15.62
C GLU A 61 -10.96 7.98 -14.75
N GLU A 62 -10.20 7.07 -15.36
CA GLU A 62 -9.49 6.04 -14.60
C GLU A 62 -8.49 6.75 -13.67
N PRO A 63 -8.69 6.74 -12.33
CA PRO A 63 -7.86 7.55 -11.43
C PRO A 63 -6.48 6.91 -11.21
N TRP A 64 -6.13 5.91 -12.01
CA TRP A 64 -4.94 5.07 -11.88
C TRP A 64 -4.07 5.19 -13.12
N THR A 65 -2.76 5.16 -12.93
CA THR A 65 -1.78 5.02 -14.01
C THR A 65 -0.87 3.84 -13.74
N LYS A 66 -0.38 3.20 -14.81
CA LYS A 66 0.62 2.14 -14.71
C LYS A 66 2.02 2.75 -14.67
N CYS A 67 2.77 2.47 -13.63
CA CYS A 67 4.14 2.93 -13.48
C CYS A 67 5.02 2.42 -14.65
N THR A 68 5.73 3.35 -15.29
CA THR A 68 6.59 3.10 -16.45
C THR A 68 8.02 2.73 -16.08
N ARG A 69 8.36 2.76 -14.78
CA ARG A 69 9.69 2.32 -14.32
C ARG A 69 9.92 0.86 -14.73
N PRO A 70 11.10 0.53 -15.28
CA PRO A 70 11.39 -0.83 -15.70
C PRO A 70 11.12 -1.82 -14.56
N ARG A 71 10.36 -2.88 -14.86
CA ARG A 71 10.04 -3.98 -13.93
C ARG A 71 9.12 -3.61 -12.75
N CYS A 72 8.61 -2.38 -12.65
CA CYS A 72 7.63 -2.03 -11.63
C CYS A 72 6.22 -2.51 -12.01
N GLY A 73 5.65 -1.93 -13.08
CA GLY A 73 4.33 -2.33 -13.59
C GLY A 73 3.18 -2.20 -12.58
N GLU A 74 3.33 -1.36 -11.56
CA GLU A 74 2.30 -1.07 -10.56
C GLU A 74 1.23 -0.13 -11.09
N TYR A 75 -0.03 -0.41 -10.76
CA TYR A 75 -1.12 0.55 -10.93
C TYR A 75 -1.20 1.43 -9.68
N VAL A 76 -1.02 2.74 -9.87
CA VAL A 76 -0.89 3.74 -8.81
C VAL A 76 -1.91 4.83 -9.02
N LEU A 77 -2.50 5.39 -7.95
CA LEU A 77 -3.34 6.58 -8.08
C LEU A 77 -2.55 7.72 -8.73
N ILE A 78 -3.18 8.47 -9.63
CA ILE A 78 -2.54 9.62 -10.27
C ILE A 78 -2.10 10.64 -9.21
N SER A 79 -2.86 10.81 -8.13
CA SER A 79 -2.50 11.67 -7.00
C SER A 79 -1.30 11.16 -6.17
N ASP A 80 -0.92 9.89 -6.31
CA ASP A 80 0.09 9.19 -5.49
C ASP A 80 1.36 8.84 -6.28
N ILE A 81 1.37 9.13 -7.58
CA ILE A 81 2.47 8.74 -8.46
C ILE A 81 3.80 9.43 -8.10
N ASP A 82 3.77 10.65 -7.57
CA ASP A 82 4.99 11.36 -7.15
C ASP A 82 5.66 10.65 -5.96
N GLU A 83 4.89 10.25 -4.94
CA GLU A 83 5.41 9.47 -3.80
C GLU A 83 5.93 8.11 -4.28
N HIS A 84 5.19 7.44 -5.16
CA HIS A 84 5.63 6.18 -5.75
C HIS A 84 6.97 6.31 -6.50
N LEU A 85 7.16 7.39 -7.27
CA LEU A 85 8.41 7.65 -8.00
C LEU A 85 9.57 8.04 -7.07
N GLU A 86 9.29 8.71 -5.95
CA GLU A 86 10.27 9.03 -4.92
C GLU A 86 10.83 7.76 -4.26
N MET A 87 9.99 6.75 -4.05
CA MET A 87 10.40 5.46 -3.50
C MET A 87 11.36 4.72 -4.43
N HIS A 88 11.10 4.71 -5.74
CA HIS A 88 12.06 4.20 -6.73
C HIS A 88 13.41 4.93 -6.62
N ALA A 89 13.38 6.27 -6.50
CA ALA A 89 14.60 7.05 -6.38
C ALA A 89 15.40 6.66 -5.12
N SER A 90 14.75 6.44 -3.98
CA SER A 90 15.41 6.01 -2.74
C SER A 90 16.06 4.63 -2.86
N LEU A 91 15.38 3.69 -3.50
CA LEU A 91 15.89 2.34 -3.73
C LEU A 91 17.08 2.36 -4.70
N ASP A 92 16.98 3.12 -5.79
CA ASP A 92 18.07 3.31 -6.77
C ASP A 92 19.31 3.93 -6.12
N ILE A 93 19.14 4.94 -5.25
CA ILE A 93 20.26 5.58 -4.53
C ILE A 93 20.92 4.57 -3.58
N SER A 94 20.14 3.77 -2.86
CA SER A 94 20.65 2.73 -1.97
C SER A 94 21.49 1.70 -2.72
N ASP A 95 21.03 1.28 -3.91
CA ASP A 95 21.67 0.22 -4.68
C ASP A 95 22.88 0.73 -5.50
N THR A 96 22.84 1.96 -6.01
CA THR A 96 23.98 2.56 -6.74
C THR A 96 25.18 2.84 -5.83
N ALA A 97 24.97 3.04 -4.51
CA ALA A 97 26.05 3.12 -3.53
C ALA A 97 26.92 1.83 -3.50
N LEU A 98 26.41 0.69 -3.98
CA LEU A 98 27.17 -0.56 -4.15
C LEU A 98 27.95 -0.60 -5.48
N ALA A 99 27.39 -0.05 -6.57
CA ALA A 99 27.89 -0.20 -7.94
C ALA A 99 29.19 0.59 -8.23
N THR A 100 29.48 1.64 -7.46
CA THR A 100 30.70 2.47 -7.60
C THR A 100 32.03 1.71 -7.39
N ASN A 101 31.98 0.40 -7.08
CA ASN A 101 33.16 -0.46 -6.98
C ASN A 101 33.39 -1.39 -8.18
N HIS A 102 32.44 -1.59 -9.09
CA HIS A 102 32.67 -2.48 -10.25
C HIS A 102 33.41 -1.80 -11.41
N ALA A 103 33.64 -0.48 -11.34
CA ALA A 103 34.43 0.28 -12.30
C ALA A 103 35.91 0.47 -11.89
N ARG A 104 36.52 -0.48 -11.17
CA ARG A 104 37.99 -0.52 -11.03
C ARG A 104 38.60 -1.32 -12.17
N SER A 105 38.97 -0.60 -13.22
CA SER A 105 39.78 -1.09 -14.34
C SER A 105 41.10 -1.72 -13.85
N PRO A 106 41.65 -2.75 -14.52
CA PRO A 106 42.91 -3.37 -14.12
C PRO A 106 44.06 -2.36 -14.21
N LYS A 107 44.86 -2.28 -13.15
CA LYS A 107 46.06 -1.46 -13.10
C LYS A 107 47.09 -2.01 -14.11
N GLU A 108 47.32 -1.30 -15.20
CA GLU A 108 48.61 -1.37 -15.89
C GLU A 108 49.61 -0.48 -15.14
N SER A 109 50.66 -1.15 -14.66
CA SER A 109 51.89 -0.61 -14.12
C SER A 109 52.57 0.32 -15.11
N LYS A 110 52.88 1.56 -14.69
CA LYS A 110 54.05 2.32 -15.16
C LYS A 110 54.51 3.32 -14.11
N SER A 111 55.83 3.43 -14.07
CA SER A 111 56.69 3.96 -13.03
C SER A 111 56.56 5.46 -12.73
N THR A 112 57.00 5.80 -11.53
CA THR A 112 57.41 7.13 -11.07
C THR A 112 58.36 7.83 -12.05
N ALA A 113 57.97 8.99 -12.57
CA ALA A 113 58.79 10.19 -12.82
C ALA A 113 58.13 11.10 -13.88
N ALA A 114 57.34 12.08 -13.44
CA ALA A 114 57.15 13.36 -14.14
C ALA A 114 56.26 14.26 -13.27
N ARG A 115 56.89 14.89 -12.29
CA ARG A 115 56.34 16.05 -11.60
C ARG A 115 56.46 17.26 -12.52
N GLN A 116 55.46 18.14 -12.44
CA GLN A 116 55.46 19.57 -12.80
C GLN A 116 55.34 19.94 -14.28
N ALA A 117 54.14 20.37 -14.69
CA ALA A 117 53.94 21.66 -15.36
C ALA A 117 52.43 22.00 -15.41
N LYS A 118 52.13 23.30 -15.29
CA LYS A 118 50.84 23.99 -15.48
C LYS A 118 49.78 23.91 -14.36
N VAL A 119 50.08 24.69 -13.33
CA VAL A 119 49.11 25.62 -12.74
C VAL A 119 48.91 26.80 -13.71
N LYS A 120 47.70 26.98 -14.24
CA LYS A 120 46.98 28.26 -14.42
C LYS A 120 45.71 28.06 -15.28
N GLU A 121 44.64 28.70 -14.84
CA GLU A 121 43.28 28.81 -15.42
C GLU A 121 42.44 27.51 -15.38
N SER A 122 41.29 27.43 -14.72
CA SER A 122 40.29 28.46 -14.41
C SER A 122 39.66 28.21 -13.03
N GLN A 123 39.64 29.26 -12.20
CA GLN A 123 38.65 29.38 -11.14
C GLN A 123 37.38 29.96 -11.76
N LYS A 124 36.26 29.24 -11.70
CA LYS A 124 34.94 29.84 -11.57
C LYS A 124 33.94 28.83 -11.02
N SER A 125 33.10 29.35 -10.11
CA SER A 125 31.93 28.78 -9.43
C SER A 125 32.14 27.58 -8.48
N ARG A 126 32.18 27.89 -7.17
CA ARG A 126 31.69 27.01 -6.10
C ARG A 126 30.17 26.92 -6.20
N PRO A 127 29.53 25.73 -6.03
CA PRO A 127 28.10 25.66 -5.79
C PRO A 127 27.80 25.94 -4.30
N ASP A 128 26.79 26.77 -4.11
CA ASP A 128 26.15 27.20 -2.86
C ASP A 128 25.43 26.02 -2.16
N PRO A 129 25.50 25.82 -0.82
CA PRO A 129 24.92 24.67 -0.13
C PRO A 129 23.39 24.68 -0.01
N HIS A 130 22.68 25.72 -0.47
CA HIS A 130 21.24 25.89 -0.23
C HIS A 130 20.29 25.57 -1.40
N LYS A 131 20.74 24.89 -2.46
CA LYS A 131 19.81 24.42 -3.52
C LYS A 131 19.21 23.05 -3.18
N ARG A 132 17.95 23.07 -2.72
CA ARG A 132 17.03 21.92 -2.75
C ARG A 132 17.10 21.26 -4.14
N LYS A 133 17.46 19.97 -4.19
CA LYS A 133 17.33 19.16 -5.40
C LYS A 133 15.84 19.08 -5.71
N THR A 134 15.41 19.71 -6.79
CA THR A 134 14.05 19.60 -7.32
C THR A 134 13.77 18.13 -7.58
N GLY A 135 12.78 17.58 -6.87
CA GLY A 135 12.30 16.21 -7.07
C GLY A 135 11.82 16.00 -8.50
N ARG A 136 11.92 14.75 -8.97
CA ARG A 136 11.41 14.34 -10.27
C ARG A 136 9.89 14.46 -10.24
N THR A 137 9.35 15.43 -10.98
CA THR A 137 7.91 15.72 -11.00
C THR A 137 7.17 14.83 -11.99
N LEU A 138 5.85 14.71 -11.83
CA LEU A 138 4.89 14.31 -12.88
C LEU A 138 5.27 14.77 -14.30
N LEU A 139 5.80 15.98 -14.46
CA LEU A 139 6.22 16.53 -15.76
C LEU A 139 7.39 15.72 -16.37
N GLU A 140 8.33 15.25 -15.54
CA GLU A 140 9.44 14.39 -15.99
C GLU A 140 8.91 13.01 -16.45
N TYR A 141 7.92 12.46 -15.75
CA TYR A 141 7.24 11.20 -16.10
C TYR A 141 6.58 11.25 -17.49
N PHE A 142 5.91 12.37 -17.84
CA PHE A 142 5.27 12.53 -19.16
C PHE A 142 6.22 13.07 -20.25
N SER A 143 7.39 13.60 -19.90
CA SER A 143 8.36 14.14 -20.85
C SER A 143 9.37 13.11 -21.39
N GLY A 144 9.40 11.90 -20.81
CA GLY A 144 10.31 10.83 -21.18
C GLY A 144 9.77 9.92 -22.28
N VAL A 145 10.20 10.15 -23.53
CA VAL A 145 10.03 9.28 -24.71
C VAL A 145 8.58 8.87 -24.97
N SER A 146 7.82 9.77 -25.61
CA SER A 146 6.63 9.39 -26.37
C SER A 146 7.02 8.38 -27.45
N TYR A 147 6.73 7.11 -27.23
CA TYR A 147 6.52 6.21 -28.37
C TYR A 147 5.22 6.67 -29.03
N HIS A 148 5.34 7.41 -30.13
CA HIS A 148 4.26 7.60 -31.08
C HIS A 148 3.87 6.24 -31.68
N GLY A 149 3.10 5.46 -30.93
CA GLY A 149 2.21 4.45 -31.47
C GLY A 149 0.99 5.17 -32.01
N GLN A 150 0.64 4.92 -33.28
CA GLN A 150 -0.56 5.46 -33.91
C GLN A 150 -1.78 5.26 -33.00
N LEU A 151 -2.60 6.30 -32.83
CA LEU A 151 -3.91 6.16 -32.19
C LEU A 151 -4.70 5.07 -32.94
N PRO A 152 -5.30 4.09 -32.24
CA PRO A 152 -6.30 3.23 -32.85
C PRO A 152 -7.50 4.10 -33.26
N PRO A 153 -8.20 3.78 -34.37
CA PRO A 153 -9.40 4.51 -34.74
C PRO A 153 -10.42 4.46 -33.60
N GLN A 154 -10.95 5.63 -33.23
CA GLN A 154 -12.01 5.78 -32.24
C GLN A 154 -13.23 4.94 -32.67
N GLN A 155 -13.35 3.74 -32.12
CA GLN A 155 -14.62 3.02 -32.10
C GLN A 155 -15.48 3.65 -31.01
N SER A 156 -16.68 4.09 -31.38
CA SER A 156 -17.71 4.56 -30.47
C SER A 156 -17.90 3.53 -29.35
N LYS A 157 -17.55 3.88 -28.10
CA LYS A 157 -17.77 3.02 -26.94
C LYS A 157 -19.28 2.84 -26.74
N PRO A 158 -19.79 1.60 -26.56
CA PRO A 158 -21.17 1.40 -26.16
C PRO A 158 -21.38 1.99 -24.75
N VAL A 159 -22.56 2.58 -24.53
CA VAL A 159 -23.01 3.13 -23.25
C VAL A 159 -22.79 2.09 -22.14
N ALA A 160 -22.06 2.47 -21.09
CA ALA A 160 -21.76 1.58 -19.97
C ALA A 160 -23.07 1.08 -19.35
N ALA A 161 -23.25 -0.25 -19.30
CA ALA A 161 -24.38 -0.85 -18.62
C ALA A 161 -24.31 -0.51 -17.13
N ALA A 162 -25.43 -0.07 -16.55
CA ALA A 162 -25.51 0.20 -15.12
C ALA A 162 -25.05 -1.03 -14.33
N LEU A 163 -24.18 -0.82 -13.34
CA LEU A 163 -23.69 -1.90 -12.50
C LEU A 163 -24.86 -2.54 -11.75
N PRO A 164 -24.87 -3.88 -11.59
CA PRO A 164 -25.83 -4.54 -10.70
C PRO A 164 -25.76 -3.90 -9.32
N LEU A 165 -26.92 -3.69 -8.66
CA LEU A 165 -26.97 -3.07 -7.35
C LEU A 165 -26.05 -3.77 -6.34
N GLY A 166 -25.23 -2.97 -5.65
CA GLY A 166 -24.27 -3.44 -4.67
C GLY A 166 -22.97 -3.99 -5.25
N ARG A 167 -22.71 -3.85 -6.57
CA ARG A 167 -21.43 -4.24 -7.17
C ARG A 167 -20.44 -3.08 -7.17
N LEU A 168 -19.21 -3.34 -6.71
CA LEU A 168 -18.12 -2.37 -6.70
C LEU A 168 -17.56 -2.13 -8.12
N GLY A 169 -16.90 -0.98 -8.29
CA GLY A 169 -16.40 -0.50 -9.58
C GLY A 169 -14.88 -0.63 -9.74
N LYS A 170 -14.35 0.04 -10.77
CA LYS A 170 -12.90 0.15 -11.01
C LYS A 170 -12.16 0.95 -9.94
N ARG A 171 -12.87 1.76 -9.16
CA ARG A 171 -12.32 2.53 -8.04
C ARG A 171 -11.84 1.60 -6.92
N GLU A 172 -12.62 0.59 -6.57
CA GLU A 172 -12.31 -0.31 -5.45
C GLU A 172 -11.59 -1.58 -5.92
N LEU A 173 -12.02 -2.16 -7.05
CA LEU A 173 -11.52 -3.45 -7.54
C LEU A 173 -10.35 -3.31 -8.53
N GLY A 174 -9.95 -2.08 -8.84
CA GLY A 174 -8.88 -1.74 -9.77
C GLY A 174 -9.24 -1.91 -11.25
N PRO A 175 -8.25 -1.81 -12.15
CA PRO A 175 -8.45 -1.85 -13.61
C PRO A 175 -9.14 -3.11 -14.14
N HIS A 176 -9.12 -4.20 -13.36
CA HIS A 176 -9.67 -5.50 -13.71
C HIS A 176 -10.99 -5.83 -12.99
N ALA A 177 -11.69 -4.83 -12.47
CA ALA A 177 -12.95 -4.97 -11.71
C ALA A 177 -13.99 -5.91 -12.33
N PHE A 178 -14.10 -5.91 -13.66
CA PHE A 178 -15.10 -6.71 -14.39
C PHE A 178 -14.51 -7.91 -15.12
N GLU A 179 -13.24 -8.24 -14.86
CA GLU A 179 -12.59 -9.42 -15.42
C GLU A 179 -13.27 -10.70 -14.93
N LYS A 180 -13.57 -11.61 -15.86
CA LYS A 180 -14.10 -12.94 -15.54
C LYS A 180 -13.00 -13.95 -15.26
N GLN A 181 -11.87 -13.84 -15.96
CA GLN A 181 -10.74 -14.75 -15.87
C GLN A 181 -9.46 -13.99 -16.24
N MET A 182 -8.42 -14.15 -15.44
CA MET A 182 -7.11 -13.58 -15.71
C MET A 182 -6.43 -14.28 -16.90
N PRO A 183 -5.55 -13.60 -17.64
CA PRO A 183 -4.74 -14.22 -18.68
C PRO A 183 -3.87 -15.39 -18.18
N ASP A 184 -3.70 -16.42 -19.02
CA ASP A 184 -2.95 -17.63 -18.66
C ASP A 184 -1.50 -17.37 -18.29
N ASN A 185 -0.87 -16.36 -18.89
CA ASN A 185 0.49 -15.97 -18.53
C ASN A 185 0.55 -15.44 -17.10
N VAL A 186 -0.38 -14.57 -16.68
CA VAL A 186 -0.46 -14.07 -15.30
C VAL A 186 -0.67 -15.25 -14.35
N ARG A 187 -1.63 -16.13 -14.64
CA ARG A 187 -1.90 -17.33 -13.84
C ARG A 187 -0.66 -18.21 -13.69
N ARG A 188 0.12 -18.41 -14.76
CA ARG A 188 1.37 -19.18 -14.72
C ARG A 188 2.41 -18.52 -13.81
N HIS A 189 2.58 -17.21 -13.87
CA HIS A 189 3.51 -16.52 -12.97
C HIS A 189 3.11 -16.65 -11.50
N LEU A 190 1.81 -16.49 -11.18
CA LEU A 190 1.31 -16.66 -9.81
C LEU A 190 1.51 -18.07 -9.23
N LEU A 191 1.58 -19.08 -10.10
CA LEU A 191 1.78 -20.48 -9.70
C LEU A 191 3.25 -20.86 -9.54
N ASN A 192 4.14 -20.27 -10.35
CA ASN A 192 5.51 -20.80 -10.52
C ASN A 192 6.61 -19.87 -9.98
N ASP A 193 6.39 -18.55 -9.97
CA ASP A 193 7.47 -17.59 -9.69
C ASP A 193 7.74 -17.39 -8.19
N ALA A 194 6.90 -17.98 -7.32
CA ALA A 194 7.04 -17.95 -5.85
C ALA A 194 7.18 -19.35 -5.25
N LEU A 195 7.67 -20.32 -6.02
CA LEU A 195 7.87 -21.68 -5.51
C LEU A 195 9.11 -21.76 -4.61
N PRO A 196 9.00 -22.41 -3.43
CA PRO A 196 10.16 -22.64 -2.59
C PRO A 196 11.22 -23.49 -3.29
N HIS A 197 12.47 -23.07 -3.19
CA HIS A 197 13.62 -23.83 -3.68
C HIS A 197 14.78 -23.77 -2.68
N GLN A 198 15.71 -24.72 -2.79
CA GLN A 198 16.86 -24.81 -1.89
C GLN A 198 18.04 -24.02 -2.45
N ILE A 199 18.69 -23.24 -1.59
CA ILE A 199 20.00 -22.64 -1.85
C ILE A 199 20.97 -23.06 -0.74
N ASN A 200 22.27 -23.10 -1.04
CA ASN A 200 23.29 -23.30 -0.02
C ASN A 200 23.78 -21.94 0.48
N ARG A 201 23.55 -21.62 1.75
CA ARG A 201 24.06 -20.41 2.39
C ARG A 201 25.12 -20.76 3.43
N LEU A 202 26.12 -19.90 3.58
CA LEU A 202 27.09 -20.02 4.66
C LEU A 202 26.41 -19.66 5.98
N ASP A 203 26.47 -20.56 6.96
CA ASP A 203 26.04 -20.30 8.33
C ASP A 203 27.04 -19.38 9.07
N GLY A 204 26.71 -19.01 10.31
CA GLY A 204 27.57 -18.15 11.14
C GLY A 204 28.95 -18.74 11.46
N ASN A 205 29.16 -20.04 11.20
CA ASN A 205 30.42 -20.75 11.38
C ASN A 205 31.17 -20.95 10.05
N GLY A 206 30.68 -20.38 8.95
CA GLY A 206 31.27 -20.50 7.62
C GLY A 206 31.03 -21.86 6.94
N LYS A 207 30.08 -22.67 7.44
CA LYS A 207 29.69 -23.94 6.82
C LYS A 207 28.49 -23.74 5.91
N LEU A 208 28.47 -24.42 4.76
CA LEU A 208 27.30 -24.42 3.88
C LEU A 208 26.15 -25.21 4.52
N ALA A 209 25.01 -24.56 4.68
CA ALA A 209 23.76 -25.14 5.12
C ALA A 209 22.68 -24.93 4.04
N PRO A 210 21.86 -25.95 3.73
CA PRO A 210 20.72 -25.77 2.84
C PRO A 210 19.68 -24.87 3.51
N GLU A 211 19.22 -23.85 2.80
CA GLU A 211 18.18 -22.91 3.19
C GLU A 211 17.09 -22.92 2.13
N THR A 212 15.83 -23.03 2.58
CA THR A 212 14.68 -22.91 1.70
C THR A 212 14.35 -21.43 1.51
N VAL A 213 14.32 -20.97 0.27
CA VAL A 213 14.01 -19.59 -0.09
C VAL A 213 12.86 -19.52 -1.08
N VAL A 214 12.17 -18.39 -1.06
CA VAL A 214 11.11 -18.02 -1.99
C VAL A 214 11.51 -16.66 -2.58
N ASP A 215 11.55 -16.54 -3.90
CA ASP A 215 12.19 -15.40 -4.58
C ASP A 215 11.58 -14.04 -4.24
N ASN A 216 10.28 -14.00 -3.94
CA ASN A 216 9.56 -12.78 -3.58
C ASN A 216 9.36 -12.62 -2.08
N GLU A 217 10.05 -13.40 -1.23
CA GLU A 217 10.04 -13.24 0.21
C GLU A 217 11.42 -12.79 0.71
N THR A 218 11.45 -11.89 1.70
CA THR A 218 12.68 -11.53 2.42
C THR A 218 12.46 -11.60 3.93
N SER A 219 13.26 -12.45 4.58
CA SER A 219 13.22 -12.66 6.04
C SER A 219 14.24 -11.78 6.77
N GLY A 220 14.02 -11.53 8.06
CA GLY A 220 14.99 -10.84 8.93
C GLY A 220 15.02 -9.32 8.81
N ILE A 221 14.12 -8.71 8.04
CA ILE A 221 14.03 -7.25 7.91
C ILE A 221 13.64 -6.61 9.25
N ILE A 222 12.75 -7.22 10.05
CA ILE A 222 12.32 -6.65 11.34
C ILE A 222 13.50 -6.44 12.32
N PRO A 223 14.33 -7.46 12.63
CA PRO A 223 15.54 -7.25 13.42
C PRO A 223 16.53 -6.24 12.81
N MET A 224 16.58 -6.14 11.47
CA MET A 224 17.45 -5.20 10.79
C MET A 224 16.94 -3.76 10.92
N LEU A 225 15.62 -3.54 10.80
CA LEU A 225 14.99 -2.25 11.05
C LEU A 225 15.21 -1.81 12.51
N ALA A 226 15.07 -2.73 13.47
CA ALA A 226 15.37 -2.43 14.88
C ALA A 226 16.81 -1.92 15.06
N ARG A 227 17.78 -2.55 14.39
CA ARG A 227 19.16 -2.08 14.43
C ARG A 227 19.32 -0.70 13.78
N LEU A 228 18.79 -0.52 12.59
CA LEU A 228 18.95 0.72 11.81
C LEU A 228 18.26 1.91 12.49
N CYS A 229 17.07 1.73 13.07
CA CYS A 229 16.38 2.79 13.81
C CYS A 229 17.16 3.22 15.06
N THR A 230 17.88 2.30 15.70
CA THR A 230 18.76 2.64 16.84
C THR A 230 20.01 3.43 16.42
N GLU A 231 20.42 3.32 15.16
CA GLU A 231 21.52 4.12 14.58
C GLU A 231 21.05 5.52 14.14
N ASP A 232 19.73 5.79 14.16
CA ASP A 232 19.14 7.06 13.76
C ASP A 232 19.03 8.02 14.96
N GLU A 233 19.73 9.15 14.91
CA GLU A 233 19.79 10.11 16.02
C GLU A 233 18.49 10.90 16.23
N ASP A 234 17.64 10.98 15.19
CA ASP A 234 16.37 11.70 15.26
C ASP A 234 15.27 10.85 15.92
N VAL A 235 15.47 9.53 15.99
CA VAL A 235 14.52 8.59 16.59
C VAL A 235 14.68 8.58 18.12
N ASP A 236 13.57 8.79 18.82
CA ASP A 236 13.50 8.65 20.27
C ASP A 236 13.20 7.20 20.67
N THR A 237 12.13 6.64 20.10
CA THR A 237 11.68 5.28 20.42
C THR A 237 11.07 4.61 19.19
N THR A 238 11.37 3.33 18.98
CA THR A 238 10.77 2.51 17.92
C THR A 238 10.14 1.26 18.49
N TYR A 239 8.92 0.94 18.07
CA TYR A 239 8.26 -0.33 18.36
C TYR A 239 8.06 -1.12 17.08
N LEU A 240 8.34 -2.43 17.14
CA LEU A 240 8.26 -3.34 16.00
C LEU A 240 7.45 -4.59 16.37
N CYS A 241 6.78 -5.16 15.37
CA CYS A 241 6.09 -6.45 15.48
C CYS A 241 7.07 -7.63 15.61
N HIS A 242 6.52 -8.83 15.63
CA HIS A 242 7.29 -10.07 15.77
C HIS A 242 8.40 -10.22 14.71
N PRO A 243 9.61 -10.69 15.10
CA PRO A 243 10.78 -10.70 14.21
C PRO A 243 10.69 -11.68 13.03
N SER A 244 9.74 -12.61 13.06
CA SER A 244 9.53 -13.61 11.99
C SER A 244 8.79 -13.09 10.77
N VAL A 245 8.18 -11.89 10.84
CA VAL A 245 7.42 -11.35 9.72
C VAL A 245 8.33 -11.20 8.51
N LYS A 246 7.94 -11.84 7.41
CA LYS A 246 8.64 -11.75 6.14
C LYS A 246 8.03 -10.62 5.31
N HIS A 247 8.87 -9.89 4.60
CA HIS A 247 8.41 -8.99 3.54
C HIS A 247 8.10 -9.82 2.30
N VAL A 248 6.96 -9.56 1.67
CA VAL A 248 6.57 -10.17 0.40
C VAL A 248 6.45 -9.08 -0.65
N ASN A 249 7.21 -9.19 -1.74
CA ASN A 249 7.14 -8.23 -2.84
C ASN A 249 6.33 -8.76 -4.03
N LYS A 250 5.93 -7.83 -4.89
CA LYS A 250 5.22 -8.09 -6.14
C LYS A 250 5.98 -9.07 -7.03
N LEU A 251 5.24 -10.04 -7.56
CA LEU A 251 5.71 -10.91 -8.65
C LEU A 251 5.72 -10.15 -9.97
N ARG A 252 6.64 -10.52 -10.85
CA ARG A 252 6.82 -9.88 -12.18
C ARG A 252 5.78 -10.37 -13.18
N CYS A 253 4.54 -10.04 -12.90
CA CYS A 253 3.40 -10.35 -13.74
C CYS A 253 2.45 -9.15 -13.84
N ASP A 254 1.58 -9.15 -14.84
CA ASP A 254 0.61 -8.07 -15.04
C ASP A 254 -0.56 -8.21 -14.05
N GLY A 255 -0.74 -7.22 -13.20
CA GLY A 255 -1.75 -7.19 -12.15
C GLY A 255 -1.19 -6.68 -10.82
N ASN A 256 -2.09 -6.23 -9.96
CA ASN A 256 -1.78 -5.79 -8.61
C ASN A 256 -2.51 -6.71 -7.63
N PHE A 257 -1.74 -7.35 -6.75
CA PHE A 257 -2.24 -8.30 -5.77
C PHE A 257 -1.81 -7.92 -4.35
N CYS A 258 -1.63 -6.62 -4.07
CA CYS A 258 -1.14 -6.11 -2.79
C CYS A 258 -1.93 -6.66 -1.60
N GLY A 259 -3.26 -6.68 -1.65
CA GLY A 259 -4.06 -7.24 -0.57
C GLY A 259 -3.76 -8.70 -0.27
N TYR A 260 -3.49 -9.51 -1.30
CA TYR A 260 -3.11 -10.92 -1.14
C TYR A 260 -1.68 -11.07 -0.62
N TRP A 261 -0.72 -10.26 -1.10
CA TRP A 261 0.66 -10.27 -0.58
C TRP A 261 0.72 -9.82 0.88
N ASN A 262 -0.12 -8.86 1.29
CA ASN A 262 -0.25 -8.48 2.70
C ASN A 262 -0.83 -9.64 3.53
N VAL A 263 -1.85 -10.36 3.05
CA VAL A 263 -2.32 -11.60 3.70
C VAL A 263 -1.16 -12.60 3.89
N GLN A 264 -0.30 -12.78 2.88
CA GLN A 264 0.89 -13.63 2.99
C GLN A 264 1.88 -13.15 4.07
N MET A 265 2.11 -11.84 4.19
CA MET A 265 2.95 -11.26 5.25
C MET A 265 2.37 -11.54 6.64
N MET A 266 1.06 -11.36 6.83
CA MET A 266 0.39 -11.70 8.09
C MET A 266 0.48 -13.19 8.42
N LEU A 267 0.33 -14.06 7.41
CA LEU A 267 0.46 -15.52 7.56
C LEU A 267 1.86 -15.94 8.00
N SER A 268 2.91 -15.22 7.58
CA SER A 268 4.28 -15.51 8.03
C SER A 268 4.44 -15.36 9.55
N TYR A 269 3.70 -14.43 10.17
CA TYR A 269 3.61 -14.32 11.63
C TYR A 269 2.80 -15.45 12.25
N LEU A 270 1.60 -15.73 11.73
CA LEU A 270 0.70 -16.75 12.29
C LEU A 270 1.33 -18.16 12.21
N GLN A 271 2.11 -18.42 11.16
CA GLN A 271 2.89 -19.65 11.03
C GLN A 271 3.98 -19.73 12.11
N ALA A 272 4.74 -18.66 12.32
CA ALA A 272 5.86 -18.65 13.26
C ALA A 272 5.44 -18.61 14.73
N SER A 273 4.31 -17.96 15.05
CA SER A 273 3.71 -17.93 16.38
C SER A 273 3.05 -19.26 16.78
N GLY A 274 2.94 -20.21 15.84
CA GLY A 274 2.28 -21.50 16.06
C GLY A 274 0.76 -21.44 16.02
N ALA A 275 0.15 -20.30 15.66
CA ALA A 275 -1.30 -20.15 15.52
C ALA A 275 -1.87 -21.00 14.36
N LEU A 276 -1.03 -21.36 13.38
CA LEU A 276 -1.41 -22.20 12.24
C LEU A 276 -0.52 -23.45 12.15
N PRO A 277 -0.64 -24.43 13.07
CA PRO A 277 0.26 -25.58 13.17
C PRO A 277 0.25 -26.50 11.94
N GLY A 278 -0.83 -26.47 11.14
CA GLY A 278 -0.95 -27.22 9.90
C GLY A 278 -0.33 -26.55 8.67
N MET A 279 0.01 -25.26 8.75
CA MET A 279 0.49 -24.49 7.61
C MET A 279 2.01 -24.64 7.45
N ARG A 280 2.43 -25.48 6.50
CA ARG A 280 3.86 -25.69 6.19
C ARG A 280 4.44 -24.62 5.26
N GLN A 281 3.61 -24.07 4.37
CA GLN A 281 4.00 -23.07 3.38
C GLN A 281 2.90 -22.03 3.27
N THR A 282 3.29 -20.78 2.99
CA THR A 282 2.35 -19.69 2.71
C THR A 282 1.58 -20.01 1.43
N PRO A 283 0.24 -19.91 1.43
CA PRO A 283 -0.56 -20.15 0.23
C PRO A 283 -0.29 -19.10 -0.85
N ASN A 284 -0.34 -19.51 -2.11
CA ASN A 284 -0.26 -18.59 -3.24
C ASN A 284 -1.57 -17.79 -3.42
N ILE A 285 -1.54 -16.79 -4.29
CA ILE A 285 -2.67 -15.89 -4.54
C ILE A 285 -3.96 -16.64 -4.92
N LEU A 286 -3.87 -17.69 -5.75
CA LEU A 286 -5.03 -18.46 -6.18
C LEU A 286 -5.62 -19.28 -5.02
N GLN A 287 -4.78 -19.83 -4.15
CA GLN A 287 -5.23 -20.53 -2.94
C GLN A 287 -5.90 -19.58 -1.94
N ILE A 288 -5.41 -18.34 -1.84
CA ILE A 288 -6.04 -17.29 -1.02
C ILE A 288 -7.41 -16.93 -1.59
N GLN A 289 -7.53 -16.72 -2.91
CA GLN A 289 -8.82 -16.49 -3.58
C GLN A 289 -9.81 -17.62 -3.30
N ASP A 290 -9.36 -18.87 -3.43
CA ASP A 290 -10.19 -20.04 -3.16
C ASP A 290 -10.69 -20.11 -1.72
N THR A 291 -9.84 -19.72 -0.77
CA THR A 291 -10.18 -19.70 0.66
C THR A 291 -11.20 -18.60 0.99
N ILE A 292 -11.06 -17.41 0.41
CA ILE A 292 -12.03 -16.31 0.56
C ILE A 292 -13.39 -16.72 -0.03
N GLU A 293 -13.38 -17.32 -1.22
CA GLU A 293 -14.59 -17.82 -1.88
C GLU A 293 -15.29 -18.91 -1.07
N GLN A 294 -14.51 -19.77 -0.42
CA GLN A 294 -15.01 -20.78 0.50
C GLN A 294 -15.60 -20.14 1.77
N ALA A 295 -14.95 -19.10 2.32
CA ALA A 295 -15.45 -18.35 3.46
C ALA A 295 -16.84 -17.76 3.17
N TRP A 296 -17.02 -17.11 2.02
CA TRP A 296 -18.32 -16.62 1.58
C TRP A 296 -19.36 -17.73 1.43
N SER A 297 -18.95 -18.92 0.98
CA SER A 297 -19.83 -20.09 0.86
C SER A 297 -20.23 -20.66 2.22
N ASN A 298 -19.43 -20.39 3.25
CA ASN A 298 -19.66 -20.75 4.65
C ASN A 298 -20.36 -19.62 5.44
N ASP A 299 -20.98 -18.65 4.75
CA ASP A 299 -21.69 -17.51 5.34
C ASP A 299 -20.81 -16.53 6.15
N ILE A 300 -19.49 -16.54 5.90
CA ILE A 300 -18.55 -15.57 6.48
C ILE A 300 -18.42 -14.39 5.52
N LEU A 301 -18.92 -13.22 5.91
CA LEU A 301 -18.91 -11.97 5.11
C LEU A 301 -19.38 -12.19 3.65
N PRO A 302 -20.53 -12.86 3.42
CA PRO A 302 -20.94 -13.32 2.08
C PRO A 302 -21.22 -12.18 1.09
N HIS A 303 -21.41 -10.95 1.55
CA HIS A 303 -21.62 -9.76 0.71
C HIS A 303 -20.45 -9.51 -0.25
N GLY A 304 -19.22 -9.84 0.13
CA GLY A 304 -18.04 -9.67 -0.72
C GLY A 304 -18.15 -10.40 -2.06
N ARG A 305 -18.88 -11.54 -2.11
CA ARG A 305 -19.17 -12.26 -3.36
C ARG A 305 -19.99 -11.40 -4.33
N GLN A 306 -21.00 -10.69 -3.83
CA GLN A 306 -21.87 -9.82 -4.64
C GLN A 306 -21.11 -8.56 -5.07
N GLU A 307 -20.39 -7.93 -4.14
CA GLU A 307 -19.63 -6.70 -4.36
C GLU A 307 -18.56 -6.87 -5.43
N THR A 308 -17.81 -7.97 -5.38
CA THR A 308 -16.72 -8.25 -6.33
C THR A 308 -17.21 -8.92 -7.62
N GLY A 309 -18.36 -9.59 -7.57
CA GLY A 309 -18.80 -10.54 -8.60
C GLY A 309 -17.95 -11.81 -8.64
N GLY A 310 -17.31 -12.16 -7.53
CA GLY A 310 -16.35 -13.27 -7.39
C GLY A 310 -14.93 -12.86 -7.78
N ILE A 311 -13.94 -13.39 -7.06
CA ILE A 311 -12.51 -13.06 -7.23
C ILE A 311 -11.70 -14.22 -7.80
N ARG A 312 -12.21 -15.45 -7.74
CA ARG A 312 -11.52 -16.66 -8.19
C ARG A 312 -10.98 -16.51 -9.61
N GLY A 313 -9.65 -16.67 -9.74
CA GLY A 313 -8.99 -16.67 -11.04
C GLY A 313 -8.96 -15.30 -11.72
N THR A 314 -9.13 -14.19 -10.98
CA THR A 314 -9.15 -12.83 -11.54
C THR A 314 -8.08 -11.94 -10.92
N ARG A 315 -7.83 -10.77 -11.54
CA ARG A 315 -6.87 -9.76 -11.07
C ARG A 315 -7.53 -8.65 -10.25
N LYS A 316 -8.74 -8.89 -9.73
CA LYS A 316 -9.45 -7.94 -8.88
C LYS A 316 -8.68 -7.70 -7.60
N TRP A 317 -8.61 -6.44 -7.20
CA TRP A 317 -8.09 -6.06 -5.90
C TRP A 317 -9.02 -6.56 -4.81
N ILE A 318 -8.44 -6.72 -3.62
CA ILE A 318 -9.16 -7.10 -2.41
C ILE A 318 -8.82 -6.10 -1.32
N GLY A 319 -9.76 -5.90 -0.39
CA GLY A 319 -9.62 -5.01 0.75
C GLY A 319 -9.64 -5.75 2.08
N THR A 320 -10.03 -5.01 3.12
CA THR A 320 -10.13 -5.55 4.49
C THR A 320 -11.25 -6.58 4.62
N SER A 321 -12.38 -6.43 3.92
CA SER A 321 -13.50 -7.39 3.98
C SER A 321 -13.07 -8.79 3.51
N GLU A 322 -12.33 -8.87 2.40
CA GLU A 322 -11.77 -10.15 1.93
C GLU A 322 -10.68 -10.69 2.86
N ALA A 323 -9.79 -9.83 3.36
CA ALA A 323 -8.77 -10.24 4.33
C ALA A 323 -9.44 -10.79 5.61
N ALA A 324 -10.52 -10.16 6.06
CA ALA A 324 -11.35 -10.60 7.17
C ALA A 324 -12.00 -11.94 6.92
N ALA A 325 -12.63 -12.13 5.76
CA ALA A 325 -13.24 -13.40 5.38
C ALA A 325 -12.20 -14.53 5.42
N TYR A 326 -10.99 -14.26 4.91
CA TYR A 326 -9.88 -15.20 4.95
C TYR A 326 -9.43 -15.56 6.38
N PHE A 327 -9.16 -14.58 7.25
CA PHE A 327 -8.67 -14.85 8.61
C PHE A 327 -9.74 -15.49 9.51
N THR A 328 -11.00 -15.07 9.39
CA THR A 328 -12.12 -15.67 10.13
C THR A 328 -12.35 -17.12 9.71
N GLN A 329 -12.19 -17.45 8.43
CA GLN A 329 -12.23 -18.84 7.95
C GLN A 329 -11.08 -19.70 8.52
N LEU A 330 -9.96 -19.09 8.90
CA LEU A 330 -8.86 -19.75 9.60
C LEU A 330 -9.03 -19.73 11.14
N GLY A 331 -10.14 -19.22 11.66
CA GLY A 331 -10.43 -19.15 13.10
C GLY A 331 -9.73 -18.01 13.83
N ASN A 332 -9.34 -16.92 13.13
CA ASN A 332 -8.75 -15.74 13.75
C ASN A 332 -9.75 -14.58 13.76
N GLU A 333 -9.79 -13.83 14.87
CA GLU A 333 -10.62 -12.63 15.02
C GLU A 333 -9.85 -11.37 14.61
N LEU A 334 -10.59 -10.31 14.24
CA LEU A 334 -10.02 -9.03 13.84
C LEU A 334 -10.48 -7.88 14.72
N ALA A 335 -9.62 -6.87 14.87
CA ALA A 335 -9.96 -5.60 15.51
C ALA A 335 -9.61 -4.42 14.61
N ALA A 336 -10.50 -3.42 14.54
CA ALA A 336 -10.28 -2.14 13.90
C ALA A 336 -9.74 -1.11 14.93
N VAL A 337 -8.85 -0.22 14.50
CA VAL A 337 -8.21 0.78 15.37
C VAL A 337 -7.97 2.12 14.66
N ALA A 338 -8.16 3.24 15.36
CA ALA A 338 -7.85 4.59 14.80
C ALA A 338 -6.34 4.83 14.76
N LEU A 339 -5.86 5.48 13.69
CA LEU A 339 -4.53 5.18 13.14
C LEU A 339 -3.37 5.30 14.13
N LEU A 340 -2.80 6.50 14.32
CA LEU A 340 -1.50 6.59 15.00
C LEU A 340 -1.59 6.30 16.50
N ASP A 341 -2.55 6.90 17.21
CA ASP A 341 -2.67 6.70 18.66
C ASP A 341 -2.96 5.25 19.01
N HIS A 342 -3.84 4.56 18.28
CA HIS A 342 -4.14 3.18 18.63
C HIS A 342 -3.07 2.21 18.13
N ILE A 343 -2.39 2.48 17.01
CA ILE A 343 -1.23 1.68 16.60
C ILE A 343 -0.11 1.78 17.64
N GLU A 344 0.13 2.97 18.17
CA GLU A 344 1.13 3.18 19.21
C GLU A 344 0.75 2.44 20.50
N VAL A 345 -0.50 2.58 20.96
CA VAL A 345 -1.02 1.82 22.11
C VAL A 345 -0.95 0.31 21.88
N TYR A 346 -1.26 -0.15 20.66
CA TYR A 346 -1.16 -1.56 20.29
C TYR A 346 0.26 -2.07 20.49
N PHE A 347 1.27 -1.39 19.96
CA PHE A 347 2.65 -1.83 20.12
C PHE A 347 3.18 -1.70 21.55
N ILE A 348 2.78 -0.65 22.28
CA ILE A 348 3.11 -0.47 23.70
C ILE A 348 2.55 -1.63 24.55
N SER A 349 1.39 -2.17 24.19
CA SER A 349 0.81 -3.31 24.92
C SER A 349 1.67 -4.59 24.86
N GLY A 350 2.61 -4.68 23.91
CA GLY A 350 3.49 -5.84 23.71
C GLY A 350 4.83 -5.77 24.42
N LEU A 351 5.04 -4.79 25.31
CA LEU A 351 6.35 -4.53 25.92
C LEU A 351 6.78 -5.55 26.99
N GLU A 352 5.87 -6.42 27.46
CA GLU A 352 6.20 -7.43 28.48
C GLU A 352 7.22 -8.47 28.00
N LYS A 353 7.27 -8.78 26.70
CA LYS A 353 8.14 -9.81 26.09
C LYS A 353 8.93 -9.25 24.92
N VAL A 354 9.70 -8.19 25.16
CA VAL A 354 10.42 -7.44 24.12
C VAL A 354 11.91 -7.82 24.02
N ASP A 355 12.43 -7.93 22.79
CA ASP A 355 13.88 -7.85 22.52
C ASP A 355 14.24 -6.37 22.33
N GLN A 356 14.82 -5.76 23.37
CA GLN A 356 15.20 -4.34 23.35
C GLN A 356 16.61 -4.14 22.81
N ARG A 357 16.75 -3.23 21.85
CA ARG A 357 18.02 -2.87 21.20
C ARG A 357 18.16 -1.35 21.15
N GLY A 358 18.77 -0.75 22.18
CA GLY A 358 18.84 0.71 22.30
C GLY A 358 17.42 1.31 22.39
N THR A 359 17.09 2.19 21.44
CA THR A 359 15.76 2.84 21.33
C THR A 359 14.69 1.96 20.67
N SER A 360 15.05 0.78 20.18
CA SER A 360 14.13 -0.12 19.48
C SER A 360 13.62 -1.27 20.34
N HIS A 361 12.32 -1.53 20.25
CA HIS A 361 11.56 -2.52 21.00
C HIS A 361 10.90 -3.52 20.05
N VAL A 362 11.46 -4.72 19.92
CA VAL A 362 10.88 -5.79 19.08
C VAL A 362 9.94 -6.65 19.92
N THR A 363 8.64 -6.54 19.68
CA THR A 363 7.58 -7.21 20.45
C THR A 363 7.30 -8.62 19.92
N GLN A 364 6.38 -9.35 20.59
CA GLN A 364 5.82 -10.61 20.07
C GLN A 364 4.48 -10.42 19.33
N LEU A 365 4.09 -9.16 19.10
CA LEU A 365 2.79 -8.80 18.52
C LEU A 365 2.73 -9.09 17.01
N ALA A 366 1.52 -9.26 16.51
CA ALA A 366 1.27 -9.39 15.09
C ALA A 366 1.64 -8.11 14.33
N PRO A 367 2.01 -8.21 13.05
CA PRO A 367 1.89 -7.08 12.14
C PRO A 367 0.42 -6.66 11.99
N ILE A 368 0.16 -5.51 11.36
CA ILE A 368 -1.20 -4.98 11.13
C ILE A 368 -1.42 -4.80 9.64
N TYR A 369 -2.47 -5.41 9.09
CA TYR A 369 -2.87 -5.17 7.71
C TYR A 369 -3.42 -3.75 7.60
N PHE A 370 -2.99 -3.00 6.60
CA PHE A 370 -3.27 -1.58 6.46
C PHE A 370 -3.77 -1.26 5.06
N GLN A 371 -5.04 -0.86 4.96
CA GLN A 371 -5.71 -0.52 3.71
C GLN A 371 -5.92 0.98 3.61
N ARG A 372 -5.69 1.50 2.41
CA ARG A 372 -6.24 2.79 1.94
C ARG A 372 -6.87 2.60 0.57
N LEU A 373 -7.50 3.63 0.03
CA LEU A 373 -8.00 3.56 -1.35
C LEU A 373 -6.85 3.20 -2.30
N GLY A 374 -7.04 2.08 -3.03
CA GLY A 374 -6.16 1.67 -4.12
C GLY A 374 -4.91 0.88 -3.79
N HIS A 375 -4.55 0.81 -2.51
CA HIS A 375 -3.34 0.10 -2.12
C HIS A 375 -3.45 -0.40 -0.68
N SER A 376 -2.77 -1.52 -0.42
CA SER A 376 -2.59 -2.02 0.93
C SER A 376 -1.14 -2.30 1.23
N MET A 377 -0.80 -2.18 2.50
CA MET A 377 0.51 -2.42 3.06
C MET A 377 0.35 -3.21 4.37
N THR A 378 1.48 -3.57 4.98
CA THR A 378 1.52 -4.19 6.29
C THR A 378 2.30 -3.28 7.24
N ILE A 379 1.66 -2.75 8.28
CA ILE A 379 2.36 -2.03 9.34
C ILE A 379 3.12 -3.04 10.19
N VAL A 380 4.42 -2.81 10.30
CA VAL A 380 5.35 -3.64 11.06
C VAL A 380 5.92 -2.94 12.28
N GLY A 381 5.57 -1.67 12.47
CA GLY A 381 6.01 -0.91 13.62
C GLY A 381 5.57 0.55 13.58
N LEU A 382 5.96 1.28 14.61
CA LEU A 382 5.81 2.73 14.72
C LEU A 382 7.06 3.28 15.39
N GLN A 383 7.57 4.38 14.86
CA GLN A 383 8.63 5.16 15.51
C GLN A 383 8.13 6.53 15.91
N ARG A 384 8.66 7.02 17.03
CA ARG A 384 8.50 8.39 17.53
C ARG A 384 9.85 9.08 17.44
N ASN A 385 9.85 10.23 16.78
CA ASN A 385 11.03 11.09 16.66
C ASN A 385 11.14 12.01 17.89
N ARG A 386 12.32 12.56 18.12
CA ARG A 386 12.59 13.46 19.26
C ARG A 386 11.81 14.78 19.22
N ASP A 387 11.36 15.18 18.04
CA ASP A 387 10.47 16.34 17.86
C ASP A 387 8.99 16.01 18.15
N GLY A 388 8.68 14.77 18.50
CA GLY A 388 7.33 14.28 18.77
C GLY A 388 6.57 13.80 17.53
N SER A 389 7.13 13.97 16.32
CA SER A 389 6.53 13.41 15.10
C SER A 389 6.57 11.89 15.12
N ARG A 390 5.64 11.28 14.38
CA ARG A 390 5.46 9.82 14.34
C ARG A 390 5.50 9.34 12.91
N GLU A 391 6.11 8.18 12.71
CA GLU A 391 6.16 7.53 11.42
C GLU A 391 5.79 6.07 11.58
N LEU A 392 4.92 5.59 10.68
CA LEU A 392 4.66 4.16 10.57
C LEU A 392 5.83 3.48 9.87
N LEU A 393 6.21 2.32 10.38
CA LEU A 393 7.09 1.40 9.67
C LEU A 393 6.21 0.38 8.95
N VAL A 394 6.35 0.30 7.63
CA VAL A 394 5.50 -0.52 6.75
C VAL A 394 6.32 -1.40 5.82
N PHE A 395 5.77 -2.58 5.55
CA PHE A 395 6.11 -3.40 4.42
C PHE A 395 5.14 -3.10 3.28
N ASP A 396 5.68 -2.54 2.20
CA ASP A 396 4.95 -2.25 0.98
C ASP A 396 5.29 -3.32 -0.06
N PRO A 397 4.30 -4.11 -0.54
CA PRO A 397 4.57 -5.17 -1.51
C PRO A 397 4.95 -4.63 -2.89
N SER A 398 4.73 -3.34 -3.17
CA SER A 398 5.05 -2.76 -4.49
C SER A 398 6.52 -2.58 -4.77
N PHE A 399 7.36 -2.70 -3.75
CA PHE A 399 8.79 -2.52 -3.85
C PHE A 399 9.51 -3.80 -3.43
N GLU A 400 10.57 -4.17 -4.15
CA GLU A 400 11.46 -5.26 -3.73
C GLU A 400 12.38 -4.77 -2.61
N THR A 401 12.84 -5.69 -1.74
CA THR A 401 13.91 -5.35 -0.79
C THR A 401 15.17 -4.91 -1.54
N SER A 402 15.69 -3.72 -1.23
CA SER A 402 16.89 -3.18 -1.89
C SER A 402 18.09 -4.11 -1.79
N ALA A 403 18.98 -4.08 -2.79
CA ALA A 403 20.23 -4.84 -2.75
C ALA A 403 21.10 -4.42 -1.56
N ALA A 404 21.06 -3.14 -1.18
CA ALA A 404 21.71 -2.63 0.02
C ALA A 404 21.19 -3.29 1.31
N MET A 405 19.87 -3.41 1.47
CA MET A 405 19.26 -4.09 2.61
C MET A 405 19.58 -5.60 2.60
N ARG A 406 19.48 -6.27 1.45
CA ARG A 406 19.87 -7.68 1.31
C ARG A 406 21.35 -7.92 1.67
N THR A 407 22.23 -6.97 1.33
CA THR A 407 23.64 -7.01 1.71
C THR A 407 23.81 -7.00 3.24
N LEU A 408 23.09 -6.10 3.94
CA LEU A 408 23.09 -6.04 5.40
C LEU A 408 22.56 -7.33 6.04
N LEU A 409 21.46 -7.88 5.50
CA LEU A 409 20.87 -9.14 5.96
C LEU A 409 21.83 -10.33 5.80
N SER A 410 22.71 -10.30 4.80
CA SER A 410 23.77 -11.31 4.62
C SER A 410 24.98 -11.13 5.57
N GLY A 411 24.91 -10.20 6.52
CA GLY A 411 25.99 -9.91 7.46
C GLY A 411 27.14 -9.07 6.89
N LYS A 412 27.00 -8.57 5.65
CA LYS A 412 27.99 -7.72 4.99
C LYS A 412 27.72 -6.25 5.28
N ARG A 413 28.76 -5.42 5.22
CA ARG A 413 28.61 -3.95 5.36
C ARG A 413 28.03 -3.36 4.09
N SER A 414 27.04 -2.48 4.24
CA SER A 414 26.54 -1.62 3.17
C SER A 414 27.13 -0.21 3.29
N ARG A 415 27.24 0.51 2.16
CA ARG A 415 27.60 1.94 2.11
C ARG A 415 26.41 2.85 1.86
N ALA A 416 25.20 2.29 1.74
CA ALA A 416 23.99 3.09 1.62
C ALA A 416 23.82 3.96 2.88
N GLN A 417 23.39 5.21 2.69
CA GLN A 417 23.07 6.09 3.81
C GLN A 417 21.85 5.55 4.56
N LEU A 418 21.84 5.78 5.88
CA LEU A 418 20.78 5.29 6.78
C LEU A 418 19.39 5.73 6.32
N GLU A 419 19.24 7.01 5.96
CA GLU A 419 17.98 7.57 5.44
C GLU A 419 17.45 6.79 4.23
N ASN A 420 18.30 6.47 3.25
CA ASN A 420 17.86 5.74 2.05
C ASN A 420 17.52 4.28 2.33
N LEU A 421 18.12 3.68 3.37
CA LEU A 421 17.79 2.33 3.83
C LEU A 421 16.44 2.26 4.54
N LEU A 422 16.10 3.31 5.31
CA LEU A 422 14.88 3.37 6.13
C LEU A 422 13.68 3.95 5.37
N LYS A 423 13.90 4.90 4.45
CA LYS A 423 12.87 5.59 3.68
C LYS A 423 11.84 4.66 3.01
N PRO A 424 12.22 3.53 2.37
CA PRO A 424 11.25 2.61 1.79
C PRO A 424 10.22 2.07 2.79
N TYR A 425 10.60 2.01 4.07
CA TYR A 425 9.79 1.46 5.15
C TYR A 425 9.07 2.53 5.97
N ARG A 426 9.41 3.82 5.86
CA ARG A 426 8.79 4.89 6.65
C ARG A 426 7.59 5.51 5.94
N ARG A 427 6.52 5.81 6.69
CA ARG A 427 5.40 6.65 6.27
C ARG A 427 5.14 7.69 7.35
N SER A 428 5.40 8.95 7.03
CA SER A 428 5.18 10.07 7.96
C SER A 428 3.72 10.41 8.11
N ASP A 429 3.39 11.10 9.21
CA ASP A 429 2.10 11.75 9.42
C ASP A 429 1.65 12.60 8.22
N GLN A 430 2.56 13.37 7.60
CA GLN A 430 2.29 14.18 6.42
C GLN A 430 1.94 13.34 5.19
N SER A 431 2.61 12.19 5.00
CA SER A 431 2.27 11.24 3.93
C SER A 431 0.88 10.63 4.15
N LEU A 432 0.58 10.27 5.40
CA LEU A 432 -0.70 9.68 5.80
C LEU A 432 -1.86 10.67 5.74
N ALA A 433 -1.65 11.95 6.09
CA ALA A 433 -2.69 12.98 6.11
C ALA A 433 -3.29 13.30 4.72
N ARG A 434 -2.69 12.82 3.63
CA ARG A 434 -3.22 12.98 2.27
C ARG A 434 -4.42 12.07 1.97
N TRP A 435 -4.68 11.09 2.84
CA TRP A 435 -5.73 10.10 2.65
C TRP A 435 -6.89 10.39 3.60
N GLU A 436 -8.10 10.28 3.07
CA GLU A 436 -9.33 10.55 3.82
C GLU A 436 -9.66 9.43 4.81
N GLU A 437 -9.40 8.18 4.41
CA GLU A 437 -9.84 7.00 5.14
C GLU A 437 -8.78 5.90 5.13
N PHE A 438 -8.74 5.18 6.25
CA PHE A 438 -7.88 4.03 6.45
C PHE A 438 -8.65 2.92 7.15
N GLU A 439 -8.34 1.69 6.80
CA GLU A 439 -8.84 0.52 7.51
C GLU A 439 -7.66 -0.32 7.98
N THR A 440 -7.72 -0.77 9.22
CA THR A 440 -6.68 -1.60 9.83
C THR A 440 -7.28 -2.90 10.32
N VAL A 441 -6.49 -3.98 10.17
CA VAL A 441 -6.90 -5.32 10.55
C VAL A 441 -5.74 -6.02 11.27
N VAL A 442 -5.97 -6.41 12.53
CA VAL A 442 -5.01 -7.17 13.34
C VAL A 442 -5.51 -8.60 13.55
N PRO A 443 -4.75 -9.63 13.15
CA PRO A 443 -5.13 -11.02 13.39
C PRO A 443 -4.91 -11.36 14.86
N ARG A 444 -5.93 -11.94 15.48
CA ARG A 444 -5.84 -12.48 16.85
C ARG A 444 -5.92 -14.00 16.80
N SER A 445 -4.95 -14.65 17.45
CA SER A 445 -5.04 -16.08 17.75
C SER A 445 -6.26 -16.31 18.64
N ALA A 446 -7.19 -17.18 18.23
CA ALA A 446 -8.27 -17.63 19.10
C ALA A 446 -7.67 -18.38 20.31
N GLY A 447 -7.55 -17.71 21.46
CA GLY A 447 -7.00 -18.34 22.66
C GLY A 447 -6.33 -17.46 23.71
N VAL A 448 -6.36 -16.13 23.62
CA VAL A 448 -5.97 -15.28 24.76
C VAL A 448 -7.15 -14.37 25.10
N ALA A 449 -7.97 -14.85 26.02
CA ALA A 449 -8.95 -14.07 26.77
C ALA A 449 -8.27 -13.33 27.92
#